data_AF-A0A5B0N845-F1
#
_entry.id   AF-A0A5B0N845-F1
#
_cell.length_a   1.000
_cell.length_b   1.000
_cell.length_c   1.000
_cell.angle_alpha   90.00
_cell.angle_beta   90.00
_cell.angle_gamma   90.00
#
_symmetry.space_group_name_H-M   'P 1'
#
loop_
_entity.id
_entity.type
_entity.pdbx_description
1 polymer ?
#
loop_
_entity_poly.entity_id
_entity_poly.type
_entity_poly.pdbx_seq_one_letter_code
_entity_poly.pdbx_strand_id
1 'polypeptide(L)'
;MASFSRRLNQLSAQLDHHPQSIRPASSLVQPKAGQLSTKSDLPNLRSSASLIIIQPLQSITPDGYNYRTLLIQRNSTQRSFSAAHVFPGGNLDPDDHNYHPFLNRRASKDKSNEPSDLQIALKLCAIRETFEEAGILTGLSPGVDIPSSVLIDFRQKLTEQTGTQFTNIIQHIQDQVPTAKSNQDSNLFCLDQLSHYANILTPTTSPKRWDTHFYLTILPPHSDVIARQNDMHIATPDKSETISVVWLSPAEALKRSVLAPSEQSDSITLPPPQFYLLTDLARWKDYRQLMDHTIRKVFPLTPEIVHQKSEGTVAFFVVFPGDPLHSTSEELYKTNNSVDKQSLIHRIQVRHEATNFGSQPGNFFRPMRLHRSQIHKLFGKGWEDLD
;
A
#
# COMPACT_ATOMS: atom_id res chain seq x y z
N MET A 1 12.68 -0.48 34.99
CA MET A 1 13.52 -0.99 33.89
C MET A 1 13.66 -2.52 33.93
N ALA A 2 14.33 -3.13 34.93
CA ALA A 2 14.52 -4.58 34.99
C ALA A 2 13.23 -5.43 35.13
N SER A 3 12.18 -4.90 35.78
CA SER A 3 10.89 -5.60 35.94
C SER A 3 10.04 -5.62 34.65
N PHE A 4 10.26 -4.69 33.72
CA PHE A 4 9.53 -4.62 32.45
C PHE A 4 10.14 -5.58 31.43
N SER A 5 11.47 -5.59 31.29
CA SER A 5 12.19 -6.57 30.44
C SER A 5 11.98 -8.02 30.92
N ARG A 6 11.87 -8.26 32.23
CA ARG A 6 11.51 -9.59 32.77
C ARG A 6 10.06 -10.00 32.46
N ARG A 7 9.12 -9.04 32.46
CA ARG A 7 7.75 -9.27 31.98
C ARG A 7 7.73 -9.55 30.47
N LEU A 8 8.49 -8.81 29.66
CA LEU A 8 8.58 -9.03 28.20
C LEU A 8 9.16 -10.41 27.84
N ASN A 9 10.18 -10.89 28.56
CA ASN A 9 10.70 -12.24 28.35
C ASN A 9 9.72 -13.33 28.84
N GLN A 10 8.92 -13.05 29.87
CA GLN A 10 7.83 -13.93 30.30
C GLN A 10 6.64 -13.91 29.31
N LEU A 11 6.40 -12.77 28.65
CA LEU A 11 5.38 -12.60 27.62
C LEU A 11 5.69 -13.43 26.38
N SER A 12 6.96 -13.50 25.98
CA SER A 12 7.38 -14.34 24.86
C SER A 12 7.08 -15.82 25.12
N ALA A 13 7.36 -16.32 26.33
CA ALA A 13 7.16 -17.73 26.71
C ALA A 13 5.69 -18.15 26.92
N GLN A 14 4.75 -17.21 27.11
CA GLN A 14 3.34 -17.53 27.33
C GLN A 14 2.57 -17.85 26.04
N LEU A 15 3.07 -17.40 24.89
CA LEU A 15 2.50 -17.73 23.57
C LEU A 15 2.76 -19.19 23.18
N ASP A 16 3.77 -19.85 23.77
CA ASP A 16 4.17 -21.23 23.46
C ASP A 16 3.28 -22.31 24.12
N HIS A 17 2.30 -21.93 24.95
CA HIS A 17 1.58 -22.85 25.84
C HIS A 17 0.05 -22.86 25.70
N HIS A 18 -0.49 -22.55 24.53
CA HIS A 18 -1.89 -22.88 24.22
C HIS A 18 -2.01 -24.15 23.36
N PRO A 19 -2.48 -25.29 23.91
CA PRO A 19 -2.72 -26.48 23.10
C PRO A 19 -3.97 -26.30 22.22
N GLN A 20 -3.80 -26.32 20.90
CA GLN A 20 -4.91 -26.36 19.96
C GLN A 20 -5.47 -27.79 19.84
N SER A 21 -6.80 -27.91 19.81
CA SER A 21 -7.50 -29.15 19.49
C SER A 21 -7.36 -29.48 18.01
N ILE A 22 -6.73 -30.61 17.69
CA ILE A 22 -6.66 -31.17 16.34
C ILE A 22 -8.08 -31.57 15.90
N ARG A 23 -8.58 -31.00 14.79
CA ARG A 23 -9.78 -31.49 14.11
C ARG A 23 -9.40 -32.33 12.88
N PRO A 24 -10.17 -33.38 12.55
CA PRO A 24 -9.83 -34.31 11.48
C PRO A 24 -10.25 -33.78 10.10
N ALA A 25 -9.55 -34.28 9.07
CA ALA A 25 -9.87 -34.04 7.68
C ALA A 25 -11.30 -34.49 7.33
N SER A 26 -12.14 -33.57 6.82
CA SER A 26 -13.44 -33.90 6.24
C SER A 26 -13.40 -33.75 4.73
N SER A 27 -13.78 -34.85 4.07
CA SER A 27 -13.89 -35.08 2.64
C SER A 27 -14.90 -34.16 1.94
N LEU A 28 -14.58 -33.86 0.68
CA LEU A 28 -15.38 -33.15 -0.31
C LEU A 28 -16.72 -33.86 -0.59
N VAL A 29 -17.83 -33.12 -0.45
CA VAL A 29 -19.09 -33.41 -1.14
C VAL A 29 -19.66 -32.09 -1.68
N GLN A 30 -19.76 -31.97 -3.01
CA GLN A 30 -20.45 -30.86 -3.68
C GLN A 30 -21.95 -31.15 -3.78
N PRO A 31 -22.84 -30.16 -3.63
CA PRO A 31 -24.17 -30.20 -4.21
C PRO A 31 -24.22 -29.47 -5.56
N LYS A 32 -24.80 -30.14 -6.57
CA LYS A 32 -25.27 -29.52 -7.81
C LYS A 32 -26.65 -28.89 -7.57
N ALA A 33 -26.84 -27.65 -7.98
CA ALA A 33 -28.12 -27.16 -8.52
C ALA A 33 -27.88 -25.85 -9.29
N GLY A 34 -28.37 -25.79 -10.52
CA GLY A 34 -28.11 -24.71 -11.46
C GLY A 34 -28.92 -23.44 -11.18
N GLN A 35 -28.30 -22.31 -11.47
CA GLN A 35 -28.97 -21.07 -11.82
C GLN A 35 -28.14 -20.38 -12.91
N LEU A 36 -28.81 -20.01 -14.00
CA LEU A 36 -28.26 -19.21 -15.09
C LEU A 36 -27.78 -17.87 -14.52
N SER A 37 -26.46 -17.70 -14.38
CA SER A 37 -25.84 -16.41 -14.13
C SER A 37 -25.24 -15.90 -15.43
N THR A 38 -25.70 -14.75 -15.90
CA THR A 38 -24.96 -13.90 -16.83
C THR A 38 -23.64 -13.49 -16.16
N LYS A 39 -22.62 -14.35 -16.22
CA LYS A 39 -21.29 -14.06 -15.69
C LYS A 39 -20.65 -13.03 -16.59
N SER A 40 -20.27 -11.89 -16.02
CA SER A 40 -19.24 -11.05 -16.63
C SER A 40 -17.99 -11.90 -16.79
N ASP A 41 -17.48 -12.05 -18.01
CA ASP A 41 -16.27 -12.83 -18.35
C ASP A 41 -14.95 -12.27 -17.77
N LEU A 42 -15.02 -11.29 -16.87
CA LEU A 42 -13.86 -10.68 -16.26
C LEU A 42 -13.28 -11.57 -15.14
N PRO A 43 -11.95 -11.73 -15.05
CA PRO A 43 -11.31 -12.40 -13.92
C PRO A 43 -11.70 -11.77 -12.58
N ASN A 44 -11.87 -12.61 -11.56
CA ASN A 44 -12.26 -12.17 -10.22
C ASN A 44 -11.26 -11.16 -9.65
N LEU A 45 -11.77 -10.06 -9.10
CA LEU A 45 -11.00 -8.97 -8.53
C LEU A 45 -10.73 -9.27 -7.05
N ARG A 46 -9.46 -9.40 -6.66
CA ARG A 46 -9.07 -9.65 -5.26
C ARG A 46 -8.86 -8.32 -4.54
N SER A 47 -9.54 -8.12 -3.42
CA SER A 47 -9.27 -6.94 -2.58
C SER A 47 -7.87 -7.02 -1.98
N SER A 48 -7.17 -5.89 -1.99
CA SER A 48 -5.81 -5.74 -1.46
C SER A 48 -5.61 -4.33 -0.93
N ALA A 49 -4.65 -4.18 -0.03
CA ALA A 49 -4.28 -2.88 0.50
C ALA A 49 -2.78 -2.71 0.61
N SER A 50 -2.33 -1.47 0.42
CA SER A 50 -0.92 -1.08 0.53
C SER A 50 -0.76 0.21 1.31
N LEU A 51 0.37 0.35 2.00
CA LEU A 51 0.65 1.49 2.86
C LEU A 51 1.81 2.34 2.34
N ILE A 52 1.52 3.60 2.05
CA ILE A 52 2.49 4.65 1.79
C ILE A 52 2.88 5.25 3.14
N ILE A 53 4.12 5.01 3.56
CA ILE A 53 4.64 5.54 4.82
C ILE A 53 5.51 6.74 4.55
N ILE A 54 5.11 7.90 5.05
CA ILE A 54 5.89 9.13 4.99
C ILE A 54 6.68 9.27 6.29
N GLN A 55 8.01 9.33 6.18
CA GLN A 55 8.91 9.58 7.31
C GLN A 55 9.45 11.01 7.22
N PRO A 56 9.03 11.94 8.09
CA PRO A 56 9.66 13.24 8.23
C PRO A 56 11.13 13.13 8.60
N LEU A 57 11.94 14.05 8.09
CA LEU A 57 13.37 14.15 8.34
C LEU A 57 13.69 15.44 9.08
N GLN A 58 14.71 15.39 9.95
CA GLN A 58 15.29 16.59 10.57
C GLN A 58 16.09 17.43 9.56
N SER A 59 16.72 16.77 8.59
CA SER A 59 17.51 17.41 7.53
C SER A 59 16.84 17.23 6.17
N ILE A 60 16.92 18.27 5.34
CA ILE A 60 16.46 18.21 3.96
C ILE A 60 17.39 17.28 3.16
N THR A 61 16.83 16.42 2.32
CA THR A 61 17.58 15.56 1.41
C THR A 61 18.29 16.39 0.32
N PRO A 62 19.32 15.85 -0.36
CA PRO A 62 20.01 16.58 -1.44
C PRO A 62 19.08 17.04 -2.58
N ASP A 63 17.98 16.34 -2.81
CA ASP A 63 16.94 16.65 -3.80
C ASP A 63 15.78 17.49 -3.22
N GLY A 64 15.96 18.05 -2.02
CA GLY A 64 15.11 19.11 -1.45
C GLY A 64 13.91 18.65 -0.61
N TYR A 65 13.76 17.37 -0.31
CA TYR A 65 12.63 16.87 0.49
C TYR A 65 12.92 16.88 1.99
N ASN A 66 11.92 17.17 2.81
CA ASN A 66 12.00 16.96 4.27
C ASN A 66 11.38 15.63 4.72
N TYR A 67 11.22 14.67 3.79
CA TYR A 67 10.71 13.35 4.09
C TYR A 67 11.26 12.28 3.13
N ARG A 68 11.12 11.02 3.54
CA ARG A 68 11.29 9.84 2.70
C ARG A 68 10.03 8.96 2.75
N THR A 69 9.91 8.06 1.78
CA THR A 69 8.92 7.00 1.79
C THR A 69 9.59 5.62 1.81
N LEU A 70 8.94 4.68 2.48
CA LEU A 70 9.36 3.29 2.51
C LEU A 70 8.99 2.60 1.19
N LEU A 71 9.95 1.88 0.62
CA LEU A 71 9.73 0.88 -0.42
C LEU A 71 10.36 -0.44 0.04
N ILE A 72 9.68 -1.54 -0.25
CA ILE A 72 10.18 -2.90 -0.07
C ILE A 72 10.56 -3.49 -1.43
N GLN A 73 11.59 -4.32 -1.46
CA GLN A 73 11.95 -5.08 -2.64
C GLN A 73 11.45 -6.51 -2.51
N ARG A 74 10.58 -6.93 -3.44
CA ARG A 74 10.02 -8.29 -3.45
C ARG A 74 11.06 -9.32 -3.92
N ASN A 75 11.01 -10.52 -3.36
CA ASN A 75 11.85 -11.65 -3.76
C ASN A 75 11.59 -12.03 -5.23
N SER A 76 12.66 -12.31 -5.98
CA SER A 76 12.60 -12.65 -7.40
C SER A 76 11.89 -13.99 -7.70
N THR A 77 11.69 -14.84 -6.70
CA THR A 77 10.98 -16.14 -6.84
C THR A 77 9.46 -15.99 -6.89
N GLN A 78 8.91 -14.80 -6.61
CA GLN A 78 7.47 -14.55 -6.70
C GLN A 78 7.04 -14.36 -8.17
N ARG A 79 5.94 -15.01 -8.57
CA ARG A 79 5.46 -15.09 -9.97
C ARG A 79 4.95 -13.75 -10.56
N SER A 80 4.93 -12.67 -9.78
CA SER A 80 4.47 -11.33 -10.20
C SER A 80 5.48 -10.30 -9.70
N PHE A 81 5.96 -9.41 -10.59
CA PHE A 81 6.87 -8.31 -10.27
C PHE A 81 8.14 -8.71 -9.50
N SER A 82 8.85 -9.74 -9.98
CA SER A 82 10.13 -10.20 -9.42
C SER A 82 11.12 -9.04 -9.25
N ALA A 83 11.69 -8.87 -8.06
CA ALA A 83 12.65 -7.80 -7.72
C ALA A 83 12.11 -6.35 -7.82
N ALA A 84 10.80 -6.16 -7.95
CA ALA A 84 10.19 -4.84 -7.95
C ALA A 84 10.23 -4.19 -6.56
N HIS A 85 10.34 -2.87 -6.57
CA HIS A 85 10.22 -2.00 -5.43
C HIS A 85 8.78 -1.51 -5.32
N VAL A 86 8.12 -1.83 -4.22
CA VAL A 86 6.72 -1.51 -3.99
C VAL A 86 6.51 -0.93 -2.61
N PHE A 87 5.40 -0.23 -2.40
CA PHE A 87 4.91 0.02 -1.04
C PHE A 87 4.52 -1.31 -0.39
N PRO A 88 4.75 -1.49 0.91
CA PRO A 88 4.34 -2.71 1.60
C PRO A 88 2.82 -2.90 1.52
N GLY A 89 2.38 -4.15 1.40
CA GLY A 89 0.98 -4.47 1.20
C GLY A 89 0.73 -5.83 0.55
N GLY A 90 -0.53 -6.26 0.61
CA GLY A 90 -0.93 -7.59 0.17
C GLY A 90 -2.43 -7.78 0.09
N ASN A 91 -2.86 -9.04 0.06
CA ASN A 91 -4.27 -9.37 -0.10
C ASN A 91 -5.01 -9.17 1.22
N LEU A 92 -6.27 -8.74 1.12
CA LEU A 92 -7.18 -8.77 2.26
C LEU A 92 -7.39 -10.23 2.69
N ASP A 93 -7.09 -10.51 3.96
CA ASP A 93 -7.35 -11.80 4.58
C ASP A 93 -8.71 -11.78 5.30
N PRO A 94 -9.49 -12.88 5.36
CA PRO A 94 -10.72 -12.93 6.13
C PRO A 94 -10.57 -12.46 7.59
N ASP A 95 -9.41 -12.68 8.22
CA ASP A 95 -9.16 -12.25 9.59
C ASP A 95 -9.05 -10.72 9.74
N ASP A 96 -8.82 -9.98 8.64
CA ASP A 96 -8.80 -8.51 8.60
C ASP A 96 -10.17 -7.88 8.96
N HIS A 97 -11.26 -8.67 8.91
CA HIS A 97 -12.57 -8.26 9.41
C HIS A 97 -12.73 -8.40 10.94
N ASN A 98 -11.84 -9.12 11.62
CA ASN A 98 -12.03 -9.49 13.03
C ASN A 98 -11.36 -8.53 14.02
N TYR A 99 -10.70 -7.46 13.56
CA TYR A 99 -9.99 -6.52 14.45
C TYR A 99 -10.85 -5.39 15.02
N HIS A 100 -12.15 -5.34 14.71
CA HIS A 100 -13.07 -4.34 15.26
C HIS A 100 -13.01 -4.13 16.78
N PRO A 101 -12.76 -5.16 17.63
CA PRO A 101 -12.59 -4.99 19.07
C PRO A 101 -11.37 -4.14 19.46
N PHE A 102 -10.35 -4.05 18.60
CA PHE A 102 -9.10 -3.33 18.87
C PHE A 102 -9.08 -1.90 18.29
N LEU A 103 -10.21 -1.42 17.78
CA LEU A 103 -10.30 -0.10 17.14
C LEU A 103 -10.80 0.98 18.09
N ASN A 104 -10.02 2.03 18.26
CA ASN A 104 -10.47 3.23 18.96
C ASN A 104 -11.41 3.99 18.04
N ARG A 105 -12.70 3.63 18.11
CA ARG A 105 -13.74 4.38 17.42
C ARG A 105 -14.01 5.64 18.24
N ARG A 106 -13.38 6.76 17.85
CA ARG A 106 -13.98 8.05 18.17
C ARG A 106 -15.35 8.03 17.51
N ALA A 107 -16.42 7.95 18.28
CA ALA A 107 -17.75 7.99 17.74
C ALA A 107 -17.89 9.28 16.91
N SER A 108 -17.91 9.17 15.58
CA SER A 108 -18.31 10.31 14.76
C SER A 108 -19.74 10.63 15.15
N LYS A 109 -20.02 11.89 15.46
CA LYS A 109 -21.40 12.35 15.67
C LYS A 109 -22.24 12.22 14.39
N ASP A 110 -21.58 12.03 13.25
CA ASP A 110 -22.20 11.83 11.95
C ASP A 110 -21.84 10.44 11.39
N LYS A 111 -22.81 9.52 11.44
CA LYS A 111 -22.69 8.15 10.90
C LYS A 111 -22.48 8.13 9.38
N SER A 112 -22.78 9.20 8.66
CA SER A 112 -22.62 9.25 7.19
C SER A 112 -21.16 9.34 6.74
N ASN A 113 -20.25 9.72 7.65
CA ASN A 113 -18.81 9.81 7.41
C ASN A 113 -18.01 8.66 8.04
N GLU A 114 -18.69 7.67 8.65
CA GLU A 114 -18.01 6.49 9.19
C GLU A 114 -17.51 5.61 8.03
N PRO A 115 -16.24 5.15 8.08
CA PRO A 115 -15.72 4.22 7.09
C PRO A 115 -16.51 2.91 7.13
N SER A 116 -16.78 2.33 5.95
CA SER A 116 -17.42 1.02 5.87
C SER A 116 -16.55 -0.07 6.50
N ASP A 117 -17.16 -1.18 6.92
CA ASP A 117 -16.41 -2.33 7.48
C ASP A 117 -15.33 -2.84 6.54
N LEU A 118 -15.56 -2.78 5.22
CA LEU A 118 -14.55 -3.10 4.22
C LEU A 118 -13.37 -2.11 4.24
N GLN A 119 -13.64 -0.81 4.35
CA GLN A 119 -12.55 0.19 4.44
C GLN A 119 -11.74 0.02 5.72
N ILE A 120 -12.40 -0.32 6.84
CA ILE A 120 -11.74 -0.66 8.09
C ILE A 120 -10.83 -1.89 7.91
N ALA A 121 -11.36 -2.97 7.36
CA ALA A 121 -10.61 -4.21 7.12
C ALA A 121 -9.42 -3.98 6.16
N LEU A 122 -9.59 -3.17 5.11
CA LEU A 122 -8.50 -2.81 4.19
C LEU A 122 -7.40 -1.98 4.87
N LYS A 123 -7.75 -1.05 5.77
CA LYS A 123 -6.75 -0.32 6.55
C LYS A 123 -5.95 -1.26 7.45
N LEU A 124 -6.61 -2.21 8.09
CA LEU A 124 -5.96 -3.22 8.94
C LEU A 124 -5.09 -4.18 8.14
N CYS A 125 -5.54 -4.60 6.95
CA CYS A 125 -4.74 -5.35 5.99
C CYS A 125 -3.44 -4.60 5.67
N ALA A 126 -3.52 -3.30 5.35
CA ALA A 126 -2.32 -2.51 5.06
C ALA A 126 -1.35 -2.45 6.25
N ILE A 127 -1.87 -2.37 7.49
CA ILE A 127 -1.07 -2.40 8.73
C ILE A 127 -0.41 -3.77 8.93
N ARG A 128 -1.18 -4.85 8.81
CA ARG A 128 -0.72 -6.23 8.95
C ARG A 128 0.42 -6.54 7.98
N GLU A 129 0.17 -6.31 6.69
CA GLU A 129 1.16 -6.56 5.63
C GLU A 129 2.42 -5.72 5.83
N THR A 130 2.29 -4.45 6.23
CA THR A 130 3.46 -3.61 6.57
C THR A 130 4.27 -4.17 7.73
N PHE A 131 3.60 -4.68 8.77
CA PHE A 131 4.28 -5.29 9.88
C PHE A 131 4.98 -6.60 9.47
N GLU A 132 4.30 -7.44 8.68
CA GLU A 132 4.85 -8.70 8.17
C GLU A 132 6.06 -8.44 7.27
N GLU A 133 5.97 -7.54 6.28
CA GLU A 133 7.00 -7.30 5.27
C GLU A 133 8.15 -6.39 5.73
N ALA A 134 7.86 -5.39 6.59
CA ALA A 134 8.82 -4.36 6.98
C ALA A 134 9.06 -4.24 8.50
N GLY A 135 8.30 -4.95 9.34
CA GLY A 135 8.43 -4.88 10.80
C GLY A 135 7.93 -3.58 11.42
N ILE A 136 7.22 -2.75 10.66
CA ILE A 136 6.68 -1.48 11.14
C ILE A 136 5.21 -1.67 11.52
N LEU A 137 4.90 -1.53 12.80
CA LEU A 137 3.52 -1.48 13.28
C LEU A 137 3.07 -0.02 13.39
N THR A 138 2.12 0.39 12.54
CA THR A 138 1.57 1.75 12.49
C THR A 138 0.12 1.80 12.98
N GLY A 139 -0.50 2.98 12.92
CA GLY A 139 -1.91 3.19 13.22
C GLY A 139 -2.24 3.00 14.69
N LEU A 140 -1.25 3.05 15.57
CA LEU A 140 -1.43 2.92 17.01
C LEU A 140 -2.14 4.16 17.57
N SER A 141 -2.99 3.94 18.57
CA SER A 141 -3.63 5.04 19.31
C SER A 141 -2.58 5.95 19.96
N PRO A 142 -2.83 7.27 20.03
CA PRO A 142 -1.90 8.20 20.69
C PRO A 142 -1.53 7.74 22.11
N GLY A 143 -0.23 7.76 22.42
CA GLY A 143 0.30 7.31 23.72
C GLY A 143 0.51 5.80 23.85
N VAL A 144 0.15 5.00 22.84
CA VAL A 144 0.56 3.60 22.74
C VAL A 144 1.95 3.55 22.12
N ASP A 145 2.91 3.06 22.90
CA ASP A 145 4.27 2.78 22.46
C ASP A 145 4.59 1.31 22.76
N ILE A 146 5.05 0.60 21.73
CA ILE A 146 5.37 -0.84 21.80
C ILE A 146 6.87 -0.97 21.59
N PRO A 147 7.63 -1.49 22.58
CA PRO A 147 9.07 -1.60 22.46
C PRO A 147 9.49 -2.42 21.24
N SER A 148 10.54 -2.00 20.52
CA SER A 148 11.00 -2.68 19.30
C SER A 148 11.37 -4.15 19.53
N SER A 149 11.90 -4.50 20.71
CA SER A 149 12.21 -5.90 21.06
C SER A 149 10.97 -6.80 21.05
N VAL A 150 9.82 -6.23 21.42
CA VAL A 150 8.52 -6.93 21.44
C VAL A 150 8.00 -7.12 20.02
N LEU A 151 8.10 -6.08 19.19
CA LEU A 151 7.73 -6.16 17.77
C LEU A 151 8.59 -7.19 17.01
N ILE A 152 9.89 -7.27 17.31
CA ILE A 152 10.80 -8.26 16.71
C ILE A 152 10.38 -9.69 17.10
N ASP A 153 10.15 -9.95 18.39
CA ASP A 153 9.70 -11.27 18.88
C ASP A 153 8.36 -11.68 18.25
N PHE A 154 7.40 -10.75 18.17
CA PHE A 154 6.10 -10.99 17.55
C PHE A 154 6.21 -11.32 16.07
N ARG A 155 7.02 -10.55 15.34
CA ARG A 155 7.19 -10.77 13.92
C ARG A 155 7.84 -12.12 13.65
N GLN A 156 8.83 -12.50 14.45
CA GLN A 156 9.45 -13.83 14.35
C GLN A 156 8.41 -14.95 14.53
N LYS A 157 7.50 -14.82 15.50
CA LYS A 157 6.43 -15.80 15.75
C LYS A 157 5.41 -15.94 14.62
N LEU A 158 5.12 -14.86 13.89
CA LEU A 158 4.29 -14.94 12.68
C LEU A 158 4.97 -15.79 11.59
N THR A 159 6.29 -15.66 11.44
CA THR A 159 7.06 -16.37 10.42
C THR A 159 7.25 -17.86 10.75
N GLU A 160 7.27 -18.25 12.03
CA GLU A 160 7.63 -19.61 12.50
C GLU A 160 6.58 -20.73 12.24
N GLN A 161 5.63 -20.57 11.33
CA GLN A 161 4.59 -21.58 10.99
C GLN A 161 3.82 -22.13 12.20
N THR A 162 3.84 -21.45 13.35
CA THR A 162 3.13 -21.85 14.58
C THR A 162 1.62 -21.69 14.47
N GLY A 163 1.11 -21.19 13.32
CA GLY A 163 -0.30 -20.86 13.14
C GLY A 163 -0.75 -19.64 13.95
N THR A 164 0.20 -18.87 14.51
CA THR A 164 -0.10 -17.65 15.24
C THR A 164 -0.60 -16.60 14.25
N GLN A 165 -1.90 -16.27 14.33
CA GLN A 165 -2.51 -15.21 13.52
C GLN A 165 -2.15 -13.83 14.07
N PHE A 166 -2.06 -12.83 13.19
CA PHE A 166 -1.83 -11.43 13.57
C PHE A 166 -2.87 -10.95 14.62
N THR A 167 -4.12 -11.39 14.53
CA THR A 167 -5.19 -11.21 15.53
C THR A 167 -4.78 -11.63 16.95
N ASN A 168 -4.18 -12.81 17.11
CA ASN A 168 -3.78 -13.34 18.41
C ASN A 168 -2.66 -12.51 19.05
N ILE A 169 -1.73 -12.02 18.22
CA ILE A 169 -0.64 -11.15 18.66
C ILE A 169 -1.21 -9.81 19.10
N ILE A 170 -2.09 -9.20 18.30
CA ILE A 170 -2.75 -7.94 18.65
C ILE A 170 -3.55 -8.07 19.96
N GLN A 171 -4.28 -9.17 20.14
CA GLN A 171 -4.99 -9.46 21.39
C GLN A 171 -4.01 -9.52 22.57
N HIS A 172 -2.89 -10.22 22.41
CA HIS A 172 -1.86 -10.30 23.45
C HIS A 172 -1.25 -8.92 23.78
N ILE A 173 -1.02 -8.07 22.79
CA ILE A 173 -0.56 -6.69 23.00
C ILE A 173 -1.59 -5.89 23.81
N GLN A 174 -2.85 -5.90 23.38
CA GLN A 174 -3.94 -5.23 24.08
C GLN A 174 -4.02 -5.69 25.54
N ASP A 175 -3.80 -6.98 25.80
CA ASP A 175 -3.85 -7.55 27.13
C ASP A 175 -2.64 -7.20 28.01
N GLN A 176 -1.49 -6.85 27.44
CA GLN A 176 -0.23 -6.83 28.19
C GLN A 176 0.44 -5.46 28.21
N VAL A 177 0.06 -4.55 27.32
CA VAL A 177 0.56 -3.16 27.30
C VAL A 177 -0.30 -2.28 28.22
N PRO A 178 0.23 -1.80 29.37
CA PRO A 178 -0.56 -1.08 30.38
C PRO A 178 -1.20 0.22 29.88
N THR A 179 -0.57 0.90 28.91
CA THR A 179 -1.12 2.10 28.24
C THR A 179 -2.36 1.77 27.40
N ALA A 180 -2.48 0.55 26.87
CA ALA A 180 -3.68 0.06 26.18
C ALA A 180 -4.81 -0.32 27.16
N LYS A 181 -4.49 -0.58 28.44
CA LYS A 181 -5.48 -0.96 29.47
C LYS A 181 -6.00 0.20 30.33
N SER A 182 -5.28 1.33 30.41
CA SER A 182 -5.54 2.35 31.44
C SER A 182 -6.71 3.31 31.16
N ASN A 183 -7.20 3.38 29.92
CA ASN A 183 -8.42 4.12 29.60
C ASN A 183 -9.52 3.14 29.18
N GLN A 184 -10.73 3.33 29.68
CA GLN A 184 -11.90 2.57 29.19
C GLN A 184 -12.16 2.79 27.68
N ASP A 185 -11.45 3.74 27.05
CA ASP A 185 -11.47 4.09 25.63
C ASP A 185 -10.17 3.74 24.85
N SER A 186 -9.17 3.06 25.44
CA SER A 186 -7.85 2.83 24.80
C SER A 186 -7.76 1.53 23.99
N ASN A 187 -8.52 1.46 22.91
CA ASN A 187 -8.30 0.43 21.90
C ASN A 187 -6.97 0.66 21.14
N LEU A 188 -6.30 -0.42 20.73
CA LEU A 188 -4.93 -0.39 20.21
C LEU A 188 -4.74 0.52 18.98
N PHE A 189 -5.67 0.46 18.04
CA PHE A 189 -5.53 1.14 16.74
C PHE A 189 -6.41 2.39 16.63
N CYS A 190 -5.85 3.46 16.07
CA CYS A 190 -6.52 4.67 15.64
C CYS A 190 -6.33 4.84 14.13
N LEU A 191 -7.32 4.36 13.36
CA LEU A 191 -7.28 4.32 11.89
C LEU A 191 -7.47 5.68 11.21
N ASP A 192 -7.75 6.73 11.98
CA ASP A 192 -7.88 8.12 11.51
C ASP A 192 -6.55 8.65 10.93
N GLN A 193 -5.43 8.06 11.33
CA GLN A 193 -4.09 8.41 10.85
C GLN A 193 -3.82 7.88 9.42
N LEU A 194 -4.62 6.91 8.95
CA LEU A 194 -4.50 6.34 7.61
C LEU A 194 -5.48 7.04 6.66
N SER A 195 -4.93 7.89 5.79
CA SER A 195 -5.70 8.57 4.74
C SER A 195 -5.85 7.67 3.52
N HIS A 196 -7.06 7.47 3.00
CA HIS A 196 -7.26 6.75 1.74
C HIS A 196 -6.75 7.63 0.58
N TYR A 197 -5.65 7.21 -0.05
CA TYR A 197 -4.87 8.06 -0.96
C TYR A 197 -5.16 7.76 -2.44
N ALA A 198 -5.32 6.48 -2.79
CA ALA A 198 -5.65 6.04 -4.14
C ALA A 198 -6.35 4.68 -4.14
N ASN A 199 -7.12 4.40 -5.19
CA ASN A 199 -7.59 3.06 -5.50
C ASN A 199 -7.23 2.75 -6.96
N ILE A 200 -6.43 1.71 -7.17
CA ILE A 200 -5.99 1.28 -8.51
C ILE A 200 -6.37 -0.18 -8.70
N LEU A 201 -7.15 -0.44 -9.76
CA LEU A 201 -7.53 -1.78 -10.17
C LEU A 201 -6.53 -2.29 -11.20
N THR A 202 -6.23 -3.58 -11.17
CA THR A 202 -5.41 -4.21 -12.22
C THR A 202 -6.15 -4.19 -13.56
N PRO A 203 -5.46 -3.96 -14.70
CA PRO A 203 -6.07 -3.96 -16.03
C PRO A 203 -6.96 -5.18 -16.29
N THR A 204 -8.06 -4.99 -17.01
CA THR A 204 -9.04 -6.05 -17.34
C THR A 204 -8.44 -7.18 -18.17
N THR A 205 -7.38 -6.91 -18.92
CA THR A 205 -6.63 -7.88 -19.72
C THR A 205 -5.70 -8.78 -18.89
N SER A 206 -5.50 -8.48 -17.60
CA SER A 206 -4.63 -9.27 -16.74
C SER A 206 -5.34 -10.54 -16.24
N PRO A 207 -4.69 -11.72 -16.28
CA PRO A 207 -5.30 -12.97 -15.85
C PRO A 207 -5.55 -13.05 -14.34
N LYS A 208 -4.78 -12.29 -13.55
CA LYS A 208 -5.00 -12.07 -12.11
C LYS A 208 -5.20 -10.59 -11.90
N ARG A 209 -6.20 -10.24 -11.10
CA ARG A 209 -6.59 -8.85 -10.88
C ARG A 209 -6.79 -8.55 -9.41
N TRP A 210 -6.44 -7.33 -9.05
CA TRP A 210 -6.56 -6.79 -7.71
C TRP A 210 -7.30 -5.44 -7.73
N ASP A 211 -8.09 -5.21 -6.69
CA ASP A 211 -8.64 -3.93 -6.26
C ASP A 211 -7.72 -3.43 -5.14
N THR A 212 -6.74 -2.58 -5.47
CA THR A 212 -5.71 -2.18 -4.51
C THR A 212 -5.98 -0.79 -3.97
N HIS A 213 -6.32 -0.74 -2.68
CA HIS A 213 -6.47 0.49 -1.93
C HIS A 213 -5.14 0.91 -1.30
N PHE A 214 -4.67 2.10 -1.64
CA PHE A 214 -3.47 2.69 -1.07
C PHE A 214 -3.85 3.66 0.04
N TYR A 215 -3.31 3.43 1.24
CA TYR A 215 -3.43 4.32 2.38
C TYR A 215 -2.12 5.05 2.63
N LEU A 216 -2.18 6.29 3.08
CA LEU A 216 -1.03 7.10 3.45
C LEU A 216 -1.03 7.34 4.96
N THR A 217 0.12 7.16 5.59
CA THR A 217 0.35 7.48 7.00
C THR A 217 1.68 8.22 7.18
N ILE A 218 1.81 8.97 8.26
CA ILE A 218 3.06 9.63 8.65
C ILE A 218 3.63 8.94 9.88
N LEU A 219 4.93 8.66 9.87
CA LEU A 219 5.65 8.07 11.00
C LEU A 219 6.88 8.91 11.39
N PRO A 220 7.04 9.30 12.67
CA PRO A 220 6.11 9.08 13.78
C PRO A 220 4.83 9.92 13.61
N PRO A 221 3.69 9.50 14.20
CA PRO A 221 2.39 10.16 14.00
C PRO A 221 2.29 11.58 14.61
N HIS A 222 3.35 12.07 15.28
CA HIS A 222 3.40 13.41 15.88
C HIS A 222 4.75 14.09 15.63
N SER A 223 4.70 15.34 15.15
CA SER A 223 5.86 16.19 14.83
C SER A 223 6.77 16.46 16.03
N ASP A 224 6.25 16.44 17.24
CA ASP A 224 7.02 16.76 18.46
C ASP A 224 8.01 15.65 18.84
N VAL A 225 7.88 14.47 18.24
CA VAL A 225 8.81 13.35 18.39
C VAL A 225 10.06 13.51 17.52
N ILE A 226 10.05 14.43 16.54
CA ILE A 226 11.24 14.74 15.72
C ILE A 226 12.39 15.25 16.62
N ALA A 227 12.10 15.78 17.81
CA ALA A 227 13.09 16.21 18.79
C ALA A 227 13.69 15.07 19.65
N ARG A 228 13.11 13.87 19.63
CA ARG A 228 13.55 12.73 20.46
C ARG A 228 13.95 11.55 19.58
N GLN A 229 15.25 11.50 19.35
CA GLN A 229 16.10 10.34 19.08
C GLN A 229 16.42 9.97 17.63
N ASN A 230 17.70 9.60 17.51
CA ASN A 230 18.36 8.69 16.57
C ASN A 230 17.63 7.34 16.33
N ASP A 231 16.38 7.19 16.76
CA ASP A 231 15.54 6.01 16.55
C ASP A 231 14.79 6.18 15.24
N MET A 232 15.53 6.09 14.14
CA MET A 232 14.94 5.76 12.84
C MET A 232 14.01 4.56 13.07
N HIS A 233 12.76 4.59 12.62
CA HIS A 233 11.95 3.36 12.57
C HIS A 233 12.67 2.40 11.62
N ILE A 234 13.47 1.49 12.17
CA ILE A 234 14.30 0.58 11.39
C ILE A 234 13.37 -0.44 10.76
N ALA A 235 12.95 -0.16 9.52
CA ALA A 235 12.33 -1.13 8.66
C ALA A 235 13.31 -2.30 8.50
N THR A 236 12.82 -3.53 8.59
CA THR A 236 13.62 -4.74 8.35
C THR A 236 12.84 -5.68 7.44
N PRO A 237 13.48 -6.32 6.44
CA PRO A 237 12.79 -7.28 5.58
C PRO A 237 12.44 -8.57 6.35
N ASP A 238 11.39 -9.27 5.94
CA ASP A 238 11.02 -10.60 6.47
C ASP A 238 11.95 -11.71 5.94
N LYS A 239 12.74 -11.41 4.90
CA LYS A 239 13.73 -12.28 4.25
C LYS A 239 13.14 -13.48 3.49
N SER A 240 11.83 -13.71 3.55
CA SER A 240 11.10 -14.65 2.70
C SER A 240 10.54 -13.98 1.46
N GLU A 241 9.58 -13.07 1.64
CA GLU A 241 8.88 -12.39 0.55
C GLU A 241 9.53 -11.07 0.16
N THR A 242 10.11 -10.38 1.14
CA THR A 242 10.85 -9.13 1.00
C THR A 242 12.33 -9.38 1.24
N ILE A 243 13.15 -8.97 0.27
CA ILE A 243 14.61 -9.17 0.33
C ILE A 243 15.36 -7.94 0.83
N SER A 244 14.80 -6.74 0.63
CA SER A 244 15.38 -5.49 1.12
C SER A 244 14.30 -4.45 1.36
N VAL A 245 14.64 -3.44 2.16
CA VAL A 245 13.80 -2.27 2.42
C VAL A 245 14.64 -1.03 2.21
N VAL A 246 14.06 0.00 1.61
CA VAL A 246 14.75 1.25 1.29
C VAL A 246 13.88 2.45 1.61
N TRP A 247 14.48 3.48 2.20
CA TRP A 247 13.85 4.78 2.43
C TRP A 247 14.39 5.77 1.41
N LEU A 248 13.54 6.21 0.49
CA LEU A 248 13.91 7.13 -0.59
C LEU A 248 12.98 8.34 -0.60
N SER A 249 13.48 9.51 -1.00
CA SER A 249 12.58 10.60 -1.37
C SER A 249 11.83 10.19 -2.66
N PRO A 250 10.64 10.74 -2.92
CA PRO A 250 9.91 10.41 -4.15
C PRO A 250 10.71 10.66 -5.42
N ALA A 251 11.44 11.79 -5.53
CA ALA A 251 12.24 12.06 -6.73
C ALA A 251 13.45 11.11 -6.85
N GLU A 252 14.08 10.72 -5.76
CA GLU A 252 15.18 9.76 -5.81
C GLU A 252 14.69 8.38 -6.27
N ALA A 253 13.54 7.92 -5.79
CA ALA A 253 12.93 6.68 -6.24
C ALA A 253 12.62 6.73 -7.76
N LEU A 254 12.01 7.81 -8.24
CA LEU A 254 11.72 8.01 -9.67
C LEU A 254 13.00 8.06 -10.50
N LYS A 255 14.03 8.79 -10.05
CA LYS A 255 15.32 8.90 -10.72
C LYS A 255 15.98 7.52 -10.87
N ARG A 256 16.10 6.77 -9.77
CA ARG A 256 16.62 5.39 -9.78
C ARG A 256 15.81 4.46 -10.68
N SER A 257 14.50 4.70 -10.78
CA SER A 257 13.62 3.86 -11.58
C SER A 257 13.78 4.00 -13.09
N VAL A 258 14.42 5.07 -13.58
CA VAL A 258 14.62 5.31 -15.02
C VAL A 258 16.05 5.01 -15.51
N LEU A 259 17.01 4.78 -14.59
CA LEU A 259 18.43 4.49 -14.89
C LEU A 259 18.62 3.18 -15.68
N ALA A 260 19.50 3.12 -16.67
CA ALA A 260 19.70 1.88 -17.43
C ALA A 260 20.17 0.71 -16.53
N PRO A 261 19.81 -0.57 -16.84
CA PRO A 261 20.22 -1.73 -16.03
C PRO A 261 21.73 -1.89 -15.84
N SER A 262 22.54 -1.29 -16.72
CA SER A 262 24.01 -1.25 -16.63
C SER A 262 24.54 -0.40 -15.46
N GLU A 263 23.71 0.42 -14.82
CA GLU A 263 24.04 1.25 -13.65
C GLU A 263 23.63 0.54 -12.34
N GLN A 264 24.01 -0.73 -12.24
CA GLN A 264 23.35 -1.79 -11.49
C GLN A 264 23.31 -1.63 -9.95
N SER A 265 24.13 -0.74 -9.37
CA SER A 265 24.17 -0.56 -7.90
C SER A 265 23.01 0.27 -7.35
N ASP A 266 22.39 1.14 -8.16
CA ASP A 266 21.37 2.08 -7.67
C ASP A 266 20.02 2.01 -8.42
N SER A 267 19.91 1.23 -9.50
CA SER A 267 18.65 1.11 -10.25
C SER A 267 17.57 0.38 -9.45
N ILE A 268 16.33 0.87 -9.49
CA ILE A 268 15.16 0.20 -8.90
C ILE A 268 14.10 -0.08 -9.96
N THR A 269 13.23 -1.05 -9.72
CA THR A 269 12.12 -1.39 -10.61
C THR A 269 10.80 -0.96 -9.97
N LEU A 270 10.12 0.04 -10.54
CA LEU A 270 8.80 0.48 -10.06
C LEU A 270 7.72 0.01 -11.05
N PRO A 271 6.74 -0.79 -10.60
CA PRO A 271 5.56 -1.06 -11.42
C PRO A 271 4.71 0.21 -11.61
N PRO A 272 3.80 0.24 -12.61
CA PRO A 272 3.05 1.46 -12.95
C PRO A 272 2.29 2.12 -11.78
N PRO A 273 1.59 1.38 -10.88
CA PRO A 273 0.92 2.01 -9.73
C PRO A 273 1.90 2.75 -8.80
N GLN A 274 3.05 2.15 -8.52
CA GLN A 274 4.07 2.70 -7.64
C GLN A 274 4.71 3.94 -8.26
N PHE A 275 5.04 3.88 -9.55
CA PHE A 275 5.56 5.02 -10.29
C PHE A 275 4.54 6.18 -10.33
N TYR A 276 3.26 5.87 -10.57
CA TYR A 276 2.18 6.85 -10.55
C TYR A 276 2.13 7.61 -9.22
N LEU A 277 2.06 6.86 -8.11
CA LEU A 277 1.90 7.41 -6.77
C LEU A 277 3.16 8.17 -6.33
N LEU A 278 4.36 7.66 -6.64
CA LEU A 278 5.60 8.38 -6.36
C LEU A 278 5.70 9.69 -7.14
N THR A 279 5.24 9.73 -8.39
CA THR A 279 5.19 10.98 -9.18
C THR A 279 4.22 11.98 -8.57
N ASP A 280 3.06 11.52 -8.10
CA ASP A 280 2.08 12.37 -7.41
C ASP A 280 2.61 12.90 -6.06
N LEU A 281 3.36 12.09 -5.30
CA LEU A 281 4.03 12.52 -4.07
C LEU A 281 5.16 13.53 -4.36
N ALA A 282 5.88 13.36 -5.47
CA ALA A 282 7.03 14.20 -5.84
C ALA A 282 6.69 15.70 -6.06
N ARG A 283 5.40 16.04 -6.16
CA ARG A 283 4.89 17.41 -6.21
C ARG A 283 5.28 18.23 -4.97
N TRP A 284 5.38 17.56 -3.82
CA TRP A 284 5.51 18.21 -2.53
C TRP A 284 6.84 17.85 -1.91
N LYS A 285 7.71 18.85 -1.75
CA LYS A 285 8.99 18.71 -1.05
C LYS A 285 8.81 18.67 0.47
N ASP A 286 7.74 19.28 0.95
CA ASP A 286 7.37 19.32 2.36
C ASP A 286 6.23 18.34 2.65
N TYR A 287 6.43 17.37 3.54
CA TYR A 287 5.38 16.42 3.88
C TYR A 287 4.14 17.06 4.51
N ARG A 288 4.26 18.24 5.11
CA ARG A 288 3.12 18.97 5.68
C ARG A 288 2.16 19.41 4.58
N GLN A 289 2.69 19.76 3.40
CA GLN A 289 1.87 20.07 2.23
C GLN A 289 1.16 18.83 1.70
N LEU A 290 1.73 17.62 1.85
CA LEU A 290 1.03 16.38 1.51
C LEU A 290 -0.26 16.25 2.33
N MET A 291 -0.22 16.54 3.63
CA MET A 291 -1.38 16.40 4.52
C MET A 291 -2.56 17.28 4.10
N ASP A 292 -2.31 18.47 3.58
CA ASP A 292 -3.36 19.36 3.08
C ASP A 292 -4.02 18.81 1.79
N HIS A 293 -3.34 17.90 1.10
CA HIS A 293 -3.75 17.33 -0.19
C HIS A 293 -4.16 15.85 -0.11
N THR A 294 -4.06 15.19 1.05
CA THR A 294 -4.64 13.86 1.27
C THR A 294 -6.17 13.88 1.32
N ILE A 295 -6.76 15.06 1.54
CA ILE A 295 -8.22 15.28 1.48
C ILE A 295 -8.65 15.43 0.02
N ARG A 296 -8.54 14.35 -0.76
CA ARG A 296 -9.09 14.26 -2.12
C ARG A 296 -10.11 13.13 -2.23
N LYS A 297 -11.09 13.29 -3.13
CA LYS A 297 -12.00 12.19 -3.47
C LYS A 297 -11.22 11.14 -4.24
N VAL A 298 -11.19 9.92 -3.70
CA VAL A 298 -10.56 8.77 -4.35
C VAL A 298 -11.54 8.09 -5.28
N PHE A 299 -11.10 7.90 -6.53
CA PHE A 299 -11.84 7.17 -7.55
C PHE A 299 -11.08 5.89 -7.91
N PRO A 300 -11.78 4.76 -8.13
CA PRO A 300 -11.13 3.56 -8.65
C PRO A 300 -10.61 3.81 -10.06
N LEU A 301 -9.29 3.72 -10.23
CA LEU A 301 -8.65 3.82 -11.54
C LEU A 301 -8.32 2.43 -12.06
N THR A 302 -8.98 2.00 -13.14
CA THR A 302 -8.57 0.81 -13.88
C THR A 302 -7.75 1.28 -15.08
N PRO A 303 -6.43 1.03 -15.16
CA PRO A 303 -5.65 1.42 -16.32
C PRO A 303 -5.79 0.42 -17.47
N GLU A 304 -5.48 0.88 -18.68
CA GLU A 304 -5.39 0.09 -19.90
C GLU A 304 -4.00 0.24 -20.52
N ILE A 305 -3.51 -0.83 -21.16
CA ILE A 305 -2.26 -0.78 -21.91
C ILE A 305 -2.61 -0.56 -23.38
N VAL A 306 -2.15 0.56 -23.93
CA VAL A 306 -2.34 0.90 -25.35
C VAL A 306 -0.99 1.09 -26.02
N HIS A 307 -0.98 1.00 -27.35
CA HIS A 307 0.20 1.28 -28.15
C HIS A 307 -0.14 2.27 -29.26
N GLN A 308 0.79 3.17 -29.56
CA GLN A 308 0.68 4.14 -30.64
C GLN A 308 1.85 3.97 -31.59
N LYS A 309 1.55 3.90 -32.89
CA LYS A 309 2.57 3.81 -33.93
C LYS A 309 2.84 5.21 -34.48
N SER A 310 4.10 5.61 -34.55
CA SER A 310 4.53 6.87 -35.17
C SER A 310 5.88 6.66 -35.85
N GLU A 311 5.99 7.02 -37.13
CA GLU A 311 7.26 7.05 -37.89
C GLU A 311 8.15 5.80 -37.72
N GLY A 312 7.54 4.60 -37.81
CA GLY A 312 8.27 3.33 -37.68
C GLY A 312 8.63 2.92 -36.24
N THR A 313 8.25 3.72 -35.24
CA THR A 313 8.37 3.39 -33.82
C THR A 313 7.02 3.05 -33.20
N VAL A 314 7.02 2.19 -32.18
CA VAL A 314 5.85 1.85 -31.37
C VAL A 314 6.10 2.33 -29.95
N ALA A 315 5.27 3.25 -29.48
CA ALA A 315 5.26 3.68 -28.09
C ALA A 315 4.14 2.96 -27.34
N PHE A 316 4.43 2.52 -26.12
CA PHE A 316 3.45 1.91 -25.22
C PHE A 316 3.08 2.91 -24.13
N PHE A 317 1.81 2.87 -23.72
CA PHE A 317 1.29 3.71 -22.66
C PHE A 317 0.41 2.88 -21.73
N VAL A 318 0.50 3.19 -20.43
CA VAL A 318 -0.52 2.83 -19.45
C VAL A 318 -1.43 4.05 -19.32
N VAL A 319 -2.63 3.98 -19.90
CA VAL A 319 -3.61 5.06 -19.91
C VAL A 319 -4.62 4.84 -18.79
N PHE A 320 -5.12 5.93 -18.22
CA PHE A 320 -6.07 5.92 -17.10
C PHE A 320 -7.39 6.58 -17.52
N PRO A 321 -8.49 6.33 -16.79
CA PRO A 321 -9.76 7.02 -17.03
C PRO A 321 -9.57 8.54 -17.09
N GLY A 322 -10.19 9.16 -18.10
CA GLY A 322 -10.03 10.57 -18.45
C GLY A 322 -9.01 10.83 -19.56
N ASP A 323 -8.17 9.86 -19.92
CA ASP A 323 -7.33 9.94 -21.11
C ASP A 323 -8.15 9.60 -22.38
N PRO A 324 -8.00 10.34 -23.50
CA PRO A 324 -8.68 10.04 -24.77
C PRO A 324 -8.47 8.64 -25.32
N LEU A 325 -7.39 7.97 -24.95
CA LEU A 325 -7.08 6.61 -25.39
C LEU A 325 -7.69 5.53 -24.48
N HIS A 326 -8.28 5.89 -23.35
CA HIS A 326 -8.85 4.94 -22.40
C HIS A 326 -10.35 4.68 -22.68
N SER A 327 -10.76 3.41 -22.68
CA SER A 327 -12.08 2.99 -23.16
C SER A 327 -13.27 3.61 -22.40
N THR A 328 -13.10 3.89 -21.10
CA THR A 328 -14.18 4.46 -20.26
C THR A 328 -14.26 5.99 -20.30
N SER A 329 -13.33 6.68 -20.96
CA SER A 329 -13.25 8.14 -20.87
C SER A 329 -14.44 8.86 -21.52
N GLU A 330 -15.04 8.27 -22.57
CA GLU A 330 -16.24 8.84 -23.19
C GLU A 330 -17.43 8.95 -22.23
N GLU A 331 -17.55 8.03 -21.26
CA GLU A 331 -18.59 8.11 -20.23
C GLU A 331 -18.31 9.26 -19.25
N LEU A 332 -17.04 9.46 -18.86
CA LEU A 332 -16.64 10.57 -18.00
C LEU A 332 -16.90 11.93 -18.66
N TYR A 333 -16.68 12.04 -19.97
CA TYR A 333 -16.90 13.29 -20.71
C TYR A 333 -18.36 13.70 -20.76
N LYS A 334 -19.31 12.75 -20.81
CA LYS A 334 -20.75 13.05 -20.82
C LYS A 334 -21.21 13.80 -19.56
N THR A 335 -20.48 13.63 -18.46
CA THR A 335 -20.78 14.33 -17.21
C THR A 335 -20.23 15.76 -17.16
N ASN A 336 -19.38 16.16 -18.13
CA ASN A 336 -18.70 17.45 -18.17
C ASN A 336 -18.60 18.01 -19.60
N ASN A 337 -19.64 18.71 -20.06
CA ASN A 337 -19.78 19.21 -21.44
C ASN A 337 -18.79 20.32 -21.87
N SER A 338 -17.90 20.80 -21.00
CA SER A 338 -17.06 22.00 -21.25
C SER A 338 -15.57 21.70 -21.45
N VAL A 339 -15.17 20.43 -21.65
CA VAL A 339 -13.76 20.04 -21.67
C VAL A 339 -13.27 19.73 -23.09
N ASP A 340 -12.17 20.37 -23.49
CA ASP A 340 -11.45 19.99 -24.71
C ASP A 340 -10.78 18.63 -24.51
N LYS A 341 -11.40 17.60 -25.10
CA LYS A 341 -11.00 16.20 -24.95
C LYS A 341 -9.54 15.96 -25.33
N GLN A 342 -9.02 16.63 -26.37
CA GLN A 342 -7.66 16.37 -26.85
C GLN A 342 -6.58 16.90 -25.90
N SER A 343 -6.95 17.85 -25.05
CA SER A 343 -6.07 18.47 -24.06
C SER A 343 -5.97 17.70 -22.73
N LEU A 344 -6.87 16.73 -22.53
CA LEU A 344 -6.85 15.82 -21.39
C LEU A 344 -5.81 14.72 -21.64
N ILE A 345 -4.87 14.57 -20.71
CA ILE A 345 -3.86 13.52 -20.76
C ILE A 345 -3.79 12.88 -19.38
N HIS A 346 -3.87 11.55 -19.31
CA HIS A 346 -3.73 10.79 -18.08
C HIS A 346 -3.06 9.45 -18.39
N ARG A 347 -1.74 9.47 -18.58
CA ARG A 347 -1.01 8.27 -19.04
C ARG A 347 0.43 8.22 -18.56
N ILE A 348 0.94 7.02 -18.36
CA ILE A 348 2.36 6.75 -18.17
C ILE A 348 2.93 6.27 -19.49
N GLN A 349 3.97 6.93 -19.98
CA GLN A 349 4.83 6.40 -21.04
C GLN A 349 5.75 5.33 -20.46
N VAL A 350 5.82 4.17 -21.12
CA VAL A 350 6.68 3.05 -20.70
C VAL A 350 7.73 2.75 -21.77
N ARG A 351 8.95 2.39 -21.33
CA ARG A 351 10.08 2.05 -22.20
C ARG A 351 9.82 0.75 -22.94
N HIS A 352 10.14 0.72 -24.23
CA HIS A 352 10.13 -0.47 -25.07
C HIS A 352 11.50 -1.17 -25.02
N GLU A 353 11.58 -2.35 -24.42
CA GLU A 353 12.76 -3.22 -24.50
C GLU A 353 12.47 -4.39 -25.48
N ALA A 354 12.76 -4.14 -26.77
CA ALA A 354 12.79 -5.07 -27.91
C ALA A 354 11.50 -5.89 -28.26
N THR A 355 11.39 -6.21 -29.56
CA THR A 355 10.19 -6.62 -30.31
C THR A 355 9.58 -7.98 -30.01
N ASN A 356 10.10 -8.74 -29.04
CA ASN A 356 9.60 -10.09 -28.76
C ASN A 356 8.64 -10.06 -27.58
N PHE A 357 7.35 -9.87 -27.89
CA PHE A 357 6.22 -10.15 -27.00
C PHE A 357 6.20 -11.64 -26.63
N GLY A 358 7.05 -12.05 -25.68
CA GLY A 358 7.23 -13.45 -25.30
C GLY A 358 7.73 -13.60 -23.86
N SER A 359 6.85 -14.14 -23.01
CA SER A 359 7.11 -14.93 -21.79
C SER A 359 7.71 -14.35 -20.50
N GLN A 360 8.07 -13.06 -20.37
CA GLN A 360 8.61 -12.48 -19.11
C GLN A 360 7.95 -11.15 -18.64
N PRO A 361 6.77 -11.16 -18.00
CA PRO A 361 5.97 -9.96 -17.68
C PRO A 361 6.68 -8.84 -16.88
N GLY A 362 7.76 -9.16 -16.16
CA GLY A 362 8.46 -8.23 -15.26
C GLY A 362 9.41 -7.24 -15.94
N ASN A 363 9.87 -7.52 -17.17
CA ASN A 363 10.86 -6.68 -17.85
C ASN A 363 10.26 -5.72 -18.90
N PHE A 364 8.98 -5.88 -19.25
CA PHE A 364 8.40 -5.22 -20.43
C PHE A 364 7.83 -3.81 -20.20
N PHE A 365 7.55 -3.43 -18.95
CA PHE A 365 6.85 -2.19 -18.64
C PHE A 365 7.63 -1.38 -17.62
N ARG A 366 8.66 -0.68 -18.10
CA ARG A 366 9.42 0.26 -17.28
C ARG A 366 8.83 1.66 -17.44
N PRO A 367 8.11 2.21 -16.45
CA PRO A 367 7.63 3.58 -16.50
C PRO A 367 8.78 4.56 -16.74
N MET A 368 8.55 5.56 -17.59
CA MET A 368 9.51 6.60 -17.89
C MET A 368 9.01 7.97 -17.47
N ARG A 369 7.73 8.26 -17.75
CA ARG A 369 7.13 9.57 -17.51
C ARG A 369 5.64 9.43 -17.32
N LEU A 370 5.10 10.13 -16.33
CA LEU A 370 3.67 10.31 -16.15
C LEU A 370 3.28 11.66 -16.74
N HIS A 371 2.26 11.67 -17.58
CA HIS A 371 1.61 12.88 -18.07
C HIS A 371 0.22 12.97 -17.47
N ARG A 372 -0.05 14.05 -16.73
CA ARG A 372 -1.39 14.37 -16.22
C ARG A 372 -1.71 15.82 -16.56
N SER A 373 -2.65 16.05 -17.46
CA SER A 373 -3.06 17.39 -17.90
C SER A 373 -4.57 17.51 -17.86
N GLN A 374 -5.06 18.55 -17.19
CA GLN A 374 -6.45 18.96 -17.08
C GLN A 374 -7.39 17.93 -16.44
N ILE A 375 -6.84 16.90 -15.80
CA ILE A 375 -7.61 15.81 -15.17
C ILE A 375 -8.43 16.29 -13.96
N HIS A 376 -8.01 17.38 -13.32
CA HIS A 376 -8.80 18.09 -12.31
C HIS A 376 -10.17 18.57 -12.81
N LYS A 377 -10.35 18.77 -14.13
CA LYS A 377 -11.67 19.12 -14.71
C LYS A 377 -12.67 17.96 -14.62
N LEU A 378 -12.19 16.72 -14.52
CA LEU A 378 -13.04 15.53 -14.39
C LEU A 378 -13.19 15.09 -12.94
N PHE A 379 -12.09 15.09 -12.17
CA PHE A 379 -12.06 14.50 -10.83
C PHE A 379 -12.01 15.53 -9.69
N GLY A 380 -11.88 16.83 -10.01
CA GLY A 380 -11.88 17.93 -9.06
C GLY A 380 -10.53 18.19 -8.39
N LYS A 381 -10.56 18.87 -7.24
CA LYS A 381 -9.38 19.23 -6.43
C LYS A 381 -8.58 17.99 -6.03
N GLY A 382 -7.25 18.09 -6.08
CA GLY A 382 -6.31 17.00 -5.81
C GLY A 382 -5.85 16.21 -7.03
N TRP A 383 -6.34 16.59 -8.23
CA TRP A 383 -6.01 15.98 -9.52
C TRP A 383 -5.37 16.99 -10.50
N GLU A 384 -4.69 18.01 -9.98
CA GLU A 384 -4.02 19.03 -10.78
C GLU A 384 -2.88 18.43 -11.62
N ASP A 385 -2.40 19.23 -12.55
CA ASP A 385 -1.50 18.80 -13.61
C ASP A 385 -0.15 18.32 -13.06
N LEU A 386 0.44 17.35 -13.77
CA LEU A 386 1.77 16.78 -13.54
C LEU A 386 2.53 16.75 -14.87
N ASP A 387 3.71 17.36 -14.87
CA ASP A 387 4.63 17.45 -16.02
C ASP A 387 5.77 16.44 -15.99
#